data_AF-A0A3A8Z1U0-F1
#
_entry.id   AF-A0A3A8Z1U0-F1
#
_cell.length_a   1.000
_cell.length_b   1.000
_cell.length_c   1.000
_cell.angle_alpha   90.00
_cell.angle_beta   90.00
_cell.angle_gamma   90.00
#
_symmetry.space_group_name_H-M   'P 1'
#
loop_
_entity.id
_entity.type
_entity.pdbx_description
1 polymer ?
#
loop_
_entity_poly.entity_id
_entity_poly.type
_entity_poly.pdbx_seq_one_letter_code
_entity_poly.pdbx_strand_id
1 'polypeptide(L)' 'MKKILLVDDEQGFLKILDTALSKYFETYTATGVQEAIDILKQNAIDLICSDWI' A
#
# COMPACT_ATOMS: atom_id res chain seq x y z
N MET A 1 -14.18 5.94 -1.00
CA MET A 1 -13.72 4.64 -0.46
C MET A 1 -12.55 4.94 0.47
N LYS A 2 -12.31 4.17 1.53
CA LYS A 2 -11.10 4.39 2.37
C LYS A 2 -9.85 4.04 1.56
N LYS A 3 -8.77 4.83 1.70
CA LYS A 3 -7.51 4.65 0.99
C LYS A 3 -6.51 3.89 1.85
N ILE A 4 -5.96 2.79 1.32
CA ILE A 4 -4.96 1.98 2.00
C ILE A 4 -3.65 1.97 1.21
N LEU A 5 -2.53 2.16 1.91
CA LEU A 5 -1.19 1.96 1.37
C LEU A 5 -0.64 0.62 1.84
N LEU A 6 -0.27 -0.23 0.89
CA LEU A 6 0.37 -1.52 1.10
C LEU A 6 1.87 -1.37 0.84
N VAL A 7 2.71 -1.78 1.80
CA VAL A 7 4.16 -1.66 1.72
C VAL A 7 4.80 -3.02 2.04
N ASP A 8 5.51 -3.58 1.06
CA ASP A 8 6.22 -4.87 1.17
C ASP A 8 7.30 -4.92 0.08
N ASP A 9 8.47 -5.51 0.31
CA ASP A 9 9.49 -5.63 -0.73
C ASP A 9 9.24 -6.82 -1.68
N GLU A 10 8.39 -7.77 -1.27
CA GLU A 10 7.99 -8.93 -2.06
C GLU A 10 6.78 -8.60 -2.96
N GLN A 11 7.07 -8.38 -4.24
CA GLN A 11 6.07 -7.96 -5.23
C GLN A 11 4.92 -8.96 -5.40
N GLY A 12 5.17 -10.27 -5.22
CA GLY A 12 4.15 -11.31 -5.29
C GLY A 12 3.08 -11.13 -4.22
N PHE A 13 3.50 -10.94 -2.98
CA PHE A 13 2.65 -10.73 -1.83
C PHE A 13 1.90 -9.40 -1.91
N LEU A 14 2.58 -8.33 -2.30
CA LEU A 14 1.98 -7.04 -2.62
C LEU A 14 0.81 -7.16 -3.61
N LYS A 15 1.01 -7.90 -4.70
CA LYS A 15 -0.03 -8.13 -5.71
C LYS A 15 -1.21 -8.95 -5.17
N ILE A 16 -0.94 -9.93 -4.31
CA ILE A 16 -1.98 -10.71 -3.62
C ILE A 16 -2.81 -9.80 -2.72
N LEU A 17 -2.16 -8.95 -1.91
CA LEU A 17 -2.85 -7.99 -1.03
C LEU A 17 -3.68 -6.98 -1.82
N ASP A 18 -3.14 -6.40 -2.89
CA ASP A 18 -3.84 -5.46 -3.76
C ASP A 18 -5.10 -6.10 -4.38
N THR A 19 -4.97 -7.32 -4.90
CA THR A 19 -6.10 -8.09 -5.45
C THR A 19 -7.16 -8.38 -4.38
N ALA A 20 -6.75 -8.71 -3.16
CA ALA A 20 -7.67 -9.03 -2.06
C ALA A 20 -8.42 -7.79 -1.52
N LEU A 21 -7.77 -6.63 -1.53
CA LEU A 21 -8.24 -5.42 -0.82
C LEU A 21 -8.84 -4.35 -1.74
N SER A 22 -8.51 -4.34 -3.03
CA SER A 22 -9.03 -3.36 -4.01
C SER A 22 -10.56 -3.35 -4.17
N LYS A 23 -11.24 -4.44 -3.79
CA LYS A 23 -12.71 -4.50 -3.73
C LYS A 23 -13.33 -3.77 -2.53
N TYR A 24 -12.53 -3.43 -1.52
CA TYR A 24 -12.98 -2.79 -0.26
C TYR A 24 -12.37 -1.40 -0.07
N PHE A 25 -11.18 -1.18 -0.61
CA PHE A 25 -10.39 0.03 -0.45
C PHE A 25 -9.90 0.54 -1.81
N GLU A 26 -9.58 1.83 -1.86
CA GLU A 26 -8.71 2.37 -2.91
C GLU A 26 -7.26 2.05 -2.51
N THR A 27 -6.61 1.17 -3.26
CA THR A 27 -5.30 0.63 -2.94
C THR A 27 -4.17 1.44 -3.58
N TYR A 28 -3.10 1.63 -2.81
CA TYR A 28 -1.81 2.15 -3.24
C TYR A 28 -0.74 1.15 -2.81
N THR A 29 0.30 0.98 -3.63
CA THR A 29 1.37 0.00 -3.38
C THR A 29 2.73 0.68 -3.39
N ALA A 30 3.64 0.21 -2.54
CA ALA A 30 5.03 0.63 -2.50
C ALA A 30 5.93 -0.56 -2.18
N THR A 31 7.07 -0.67 -2.85
CA THR A 31 8.06 -1.74 -2.62
C THR A 31 9.08 -1.40 -1.52
N GLY A 32 8.98 -0.21 -0.94
CA GLY A 32 9.88 0.25 0.10
C GLY A 32 9.53 1.63 0.63
N VAL A 33 10.29 2.06 1.63
CA VAL A 33 10.01 3.27 2.42
C VAL A 33 10.00 4.54 1.57
N GLN A 34 10.91 4.67 0.61
CA GLN A 34 11.00 5.89 -0.20
C GLN A 34 9.76 6.09 -1.08
N GLU A 35 9.30 5.02 -1.75
CA GLU A 35 8.07 5.05 -2.55
C GLU A 35 6.84 5.32 -1.67
N ALA A 36 6.76 4.68 -0.49
CA ALA A 36 5.69 4.90 0.46
C ALA A 36 5.61 6.37 0.90
N ILE A 37 6.75 7.00 1.22
CA ILE A 37 6.83 8.41 1.58
C ILE A 37 6.34 9.31 0.44
N ASP A 38 6.73 9.02 -0.80
CA ASP A 38 6.35 9.85 -1.94
C ASP A 38 4.85 9.73 -2.28
N ILE A 39 4.24 8.56 -2.03
CA ILE A 39 2.78 8.38 -2.09
C ILE A 39 2.10 9.18 -0.98
N LEU A 40 2.59 9.12 0.26
CA LEU A 40 2.00 9.81 1.42
C LEU A 40 2.04 11.35 1.28
N LYS A 41 3.04 11.90 0.60
CA LYS A 41 3.09 13.35 0.29
C LYS A 41 2.01 13.78 -0.70
N GLN A 42 1.56 12.88 -1.57
CA GLN A 42 0.64 13.18 -2.67
C GLN A 42 -0.80 12.76 -2.38
N ASN A 43 -1.01 11.85 -1.44
CA ASN A 43 -2.30 11.22 -1.17
C ASN A 43 -2.59 11.24 0.33
N ALA A 44 -3.81 11.64 0.70
CA ALA A 44 -4.30 11.46 2.06
C ALA A 44 -4.68 9.98 2.26
N ILE A 45 -3.78 9.19 2.85
CA ILE A 45 -3.98 7.76 3.14
C ILE A 45 -4.66 7.59 4.51
N ASP A 46 -5.67 6.72 4.60
CA ASP A 46 -6.40 6.45 5.84
C ASP A 46 -5.74 5.36 6.69
N LEU A 47 -5.06 4.41 6.05
CA LEU A 47 -4.45 3.24 6.69
C LEU A 47 -3.19 2.80 5.93
N ILE A 48 -2.18 2.34 6.67
CA ILE A 48 -0.97 1.74 6.12
C ILE A 48 -0.90 0.29 6.60
N CYS A 49 -0.67 -0.64 5.68
CA CYS A 49 -0.33 -2.03 5.95
C CYS A 49 1.10 -2.25 5.49
N SER A 50 2.01 -2.47 6.44
CA SER A 50 3.44 -2.61 6.18
C SER A 50 3.93 -3.96 6.68
N ASP A 51 4.77 -4.59 5.87
CA ASP A 51 5.76 -5.59 6.29
C ASP A 51 6.59 -5.09 7.49
N TRP A 52 7.10 -6.04 8.29
CA TRP A 52 8.04 -5.77 9.38
C TRP A 52 9.49 -5.97 8.89
N ILE A 53 10.23 -4.86 8.84
CA ILE A 53 11.70 -4.76 8.71
C ILE A 53 12.47 -5.72 9.63
#